data_AF-A0A959NH79-F1
#
_entry.id   AF-A0A959NH79-F1
#
_cell.length_a   1.000
_cell.length_b   1.000
_cell.length_c   1.000
_cell.angle_alpha   90.00
_cell.angle_beta   90.00
_cell.angle_gamma   90.00
#
_symmetry.space_group_name_H-M   'P 1'
#
loop_
_entity.id
_entity.type
_entity.pdbx_description
1 polymer ?
#
loop_
_entity_poly.entity_id
_entity_poly.type
_entity_poly.pdbx_seq_one_letter_code
_entity_poly.pdbx_strand_id
1 'polypeptide(L)'
;MNEEIVELKEDVSHSPLYNDDLAPVPIAKRSWNKWHIAAIWVGMAVCIPTYMLASSLIDQGMNWWQALLTILLGNLIVLVPMILNAHVGTKYGVPLPVFLRLSFGVRGSVIASLLRGLVACGWFGIQTWIGGAAIYQLLLLIVPDWANSLWLGSFIGLNVAQAGCFLFFWFIN
;
A
#
# COMPACT_ATOMS: atom_id res chain seq x y z
N MET A 1 2.65 -12.24 26.35
CA MET A 1 2.14 -11.49 25.18
C MET A 1 0.61 -11.43 25.11
N ASN A 2 -0.14 -12.09 26.01
CA ASN A 2 -1.62 -12.04 26.01
C ASN A 2 -2.22 -11.08 27.06
N GLU A 3 -1.47 -10.61 28.04
CA GLU A 3 -1.98 -9.76 29.13
C GLU A 3 -2.22 -8.29 28.74
N GLU A 4 -1.69 -7.85 27.59
CA GLU A 4 -1.87 -6.46 27.13
C GLU A 4 -3.03 -6.27 26.14
N ILE A 5 -3.61 -7.35 25.61
CA ILE A 5 -4.65 -7.28 24.60
C ILE A 5 -6.00 -7.00 25.27
N VAL A 6 -6.68 -5.96 24.81
CA VAL A 6 -7.99 -5.56 25.33
C VAL A 6 -9.06 -6.04 24.38
N GLU A 7 -9.98 -6.87 24.89
CA GLU A 7 -11.15 -7.33 24.17
C GLU A 7 -12.37 -6.53 24.61
N LEU A 8 -13.19 -6.12 23.64
CA LEU A 8 -14.44 -5.43 23.89
C LEU A 8 -15.44 -6.43 24.51
N LYS A 9 -15.90 -6.15 25.74
CA LYS A 9 -16.88 -6.99 26.45
C LYS A 9 -18.32 -6.53 26.29
N GLU A 10 -18.52 -5.28 25.88
CA GLU A 10 -19.84 -4.69 25.68
C GLU A 10 -20.37 -4.97 24.28
N ASP A 11 -21.66 -5.26 24.18
CA ASP A 11 -22.34 -5.39 22.90
C ASP A 11 -22.64 -3.99 22.32
N VAL A 12 -21.92 -3.66 21.26
CA VAL A 12 -22.05 -2.38 20.53
C VAL A 12 -22.79 -2.54 19.21
N SER A 13 -23.38 -3.71 18.93
CA SER A 13 -24.10 -4.00 17.68
C SER A 13 -25.28 -3.05 17.43
N HIS A 14 -25.90 -2.54 18.50
CA HIS A 14 -26.98 -1.57 18.43
C HIS A 14 -26.54 -0.12 18.13
N SER A 15 -25.23 0.14 18.04
CA SER A 15 -24.72 1.48 17.75
C SER A 15 -24.96 1.85 16.28
N PRO A 16 -25.40 3.08 15.97
CA PRO A 16 -25.53 3.55 14.58
C PRO A 16 -24.18 3.65 13.84
N LEU A 17 -23.06 3.47 14.55
CA LEU A 17 -21.70 3.49 14.00
C LEU A 17 -21.06 2.10 13.90
N TYR A 18 -21.85 1.06 14.18
CA TYR A 18 -21.42 -0.34 14.07
C TYR A 18 -21.53 -0.83 12.63
N ASN A 19 -20.50 -1.55 12.20
CA ASN A 19 -20.47 -2.36 10.99
C ASN A 19 -19.55 -3.55 11.29
N ASP A 20 -19.81 -4.71 10.69
CA ASP A 20 -19.00 -5.92 10.89
C ASP A 20 -17.52 -5.69 10.51
N ASP A 21 -17.27 -4.92 9.44
CA ASP A 21 -15.91 -4.54 9.02
C ASP A 21 -15.21 -3.55 9.96
N LEU A 22 -15.99 -2.81 10.76
CA LEU A 22 -15.50 -1.83 11.71
C LEU A 22 -15.43 -2.37 13.14
N ALA A 23 -15.98 -3.56 13.37
CA ALA A 23 -16.02 -4.18 14.68
C ALA A 23 -14.60 -4.57 15.14
N PRO A 24 -14.28 -4.43 16.44
CA PRO A 24 -13.01 -4.91 16.97
C PRO A 24 -12.86 -6.42 16.75
N VAL A 25 -11.68 -6.88 16.32
CA VAL A 25 -11.43 -8.30 16.09
C VAL A 25 -11.23 -9.04 17.43
N PRO A 26 -12.12 -10.01 17.77
CA PRO A 26 -12.00 -10.83 18.99
C PRO A 26 -10.71 -11.63 19.01
N ILE A 27 -10.19 -11.93 20.20
CA ILE A 27 -8.92 -12.66 20.37
C ILE A 27 -8.99 -14.02 19.67
N ALA A 28 -10.13 -14.71 19.78
CA ALA A 28 -10.35 -16.01 19.14
C ALA A 28 -10.25 -15.98 17.60
N LYS A 29 -10.44 -14.82 16.97
CA LYS A 29 -10.34 -14.65 15.50
C LYS A 29 -8.95 -14.17 15.05
N ARG A 30 -8.02 -13.90 15.98
CA ARG A 30 -6.66 -13.44 15.65
C ARG A 30 -5.75 -14.63 15.36
N SER A 31 -5.68 -15.03 14.09
CA SER A 31 -4.90 -16.18 13.63
C SER A 31 -3.43 -15.85 13.27
N TRP A 32 -3.04 -14.58 13.32
CA TRP A 32 -1.74 -14.14 12.83
C TRP A 32 -0.66 -14.20 13.90
N ASN A 33 0.44 -14.90 13.60
CA ASN A 33 1.63 -14.92 14.44
C ASN A 33 2.69 -13.94 13.90
N LYS A 34 3.80 -13.79 14.63
CA LYS A 34 4.91 -12.91 14.25
C LYS A 34 5.53 -13.24 12.88
N TRP A 35 5.48 -14.49 12.44
CA TRP A 35 6.02 -14.92 11.15
C TRP A 35 5.12 -14.53 9.99
N HIS A 36 3.80 -14.60 10.16
CA HIS A 36 2.85 -14.09 9.16
C HIS A 36 3.04 -12.59 8.94
N ILE A 37 3.20 -11.85 10.04
CA ILE A 37 3.46 -10.40 9.99
C ILE A 37 4.79 -10.13 9.30
N ALA A 38 5.87 -10.82 9.68
CA ALA A 38 7.18 -10.64 9.07
C ALA A 38 7.19 -10.97 7.56
N ALA A 39 6.54 -12.06 7.15
CA ALA A 39 6.46 -12.46 5.75
C ALA A 39 5.77 -11.40 4.89
N ILE A 40 4.68 -10.80 5.40
CA ILE A 40 3.97 -9.74 4.69
C ILE A 40 4.80 -8.46 4.59
N TRP A 41 5.56 -8.12 5.63
CA TRP A 41 6.48 -6.98 5.58
C TRP A 41 7.58 -7.17 4.54
N VAL A 42 8.18 -8.36 4.47
CA VAL A 42 9.17 -8.68 3.43
C VAL A 42 8.52 -8.62 2.05
N GLY A 43 7.33 -9.19 1.88
CA GLY A 43 6.60 -9.14 0.61
C GLY A 43 6.24 -7.72 0.16
N MET A 44 5.90 -6.82 1.09
CA MET A 44 5.63 -5.41 0.76
C MET A 44 6.90 -4.60 0.48
N ALA A 45 8.02 -4.93 1.12
CA ALA A 45 9.30 -4.23 0.93
C ALA A 45 9.95 -4.56 -0.43
N VAL A 46 9.82 -5.82 -0.86
CA VAL A 46 10.34 -6.32 -2.14
C VAL A 46 9.37 -5.96 -3.25
N CYS A 47 9.50 -4.75 -3.80
CA CYS A 47 8.72 -4.28 -4.93
C CYS A 47 9.55 -3.42 -5.88
N ILE A 48 9.08 -3.31 -7.14
CA ILE A 48 9.78 -2.57 -8.21
C ILE A 48 10.02 -1.09 -7.83
N PRO A 49 9.06 -0.36 -7.23
CA PRO A 49 9.30 1.02 -6.79
C PRO A 49 10.49 1.19 -5.86
N THR A 50 10.75 0.23 -4.95
CA THR A 50 11.92 0.28 -4.06
C THR A 50 13.23 0.22 -4.86
N TYR A 51 13.27 -0.60 -5.91
CA TYR A 51 14.43 -0.68 -6.80
C TYR A 51 14.59 0.59 -7.65
N MET A 52 13.49 1.16 -8.15
CA MET A 52 13.51 2.44 -8.86
C MET A 52 13.98 3.59 -7.97
N LEU A 53 13.60 3.59 -6.68
CA LEU A 53 14.08 4.56 -5.70
C LEU A 53 15.60 4.46 -5.53
N ALA A 54 16.13 3.25 -5.35
CA ALA A 54 17.58 3.04 -5.25
C ALA A 54 18.31 3.47 -6.53
N SER A 55 17.81 3.09 -7.70
CA SER A 55 18.37 3.49 -9.00
C SER A 55 18.36 5.01 -9.17
N SER A 56 17.27 5.69 -8.83
CA SER A 56 17.15 7.13 -9.04
C SER A 56 18.05 7.95 -8.11
N LEU A 57 18.37 7.45 -6.91
CA LEU A 57 19.37 8.07 -6.03
C LEU A 57 20.78 7.95 -6.61
N ILE A 58 21.09 6.79 -7.20
CA ILE A 58 22.39 6.57 -7.85
C ILE A 58 22.52 7.45 -9.09
N ASP A 59 21.47 7.53 -9.93
CA ASP A 59 21.44 8.41 -11.11
C ASP A 59 21.60 9.89 -10.73
N GLN A 60 21.12 10.30 -9.55
CA GLN A 60 21.31 11.66 -9.01
C GLN A 60 22.73 11.93 -8.46
N GLY A 61 23.64 10.95 -8.55
CA GLY A 61 25.06 11.11 -8.22
C GLY A 61 25.49 10.49 -6.88
N MET A 62 24.61 9.76 -6.18
CA MET A 62 25.01 9.00 -5.00
C MET A 62 25.75 7.71 -5.40
N ASN A 63 26.77 7.33 -4.63
CA ASN A 63 27.35 6.01 -4.76
C ASN A 63 26.38 4.93 -4.22
N TRP A 64 26.50 3.68 -4.67
CA TRP A 64 25.57 2.60 -4.33
C TRP A 64 25.40 2.40 -2.81
N TRP A 65 26.49 2.52 -2.04
CA TRP A 65 26.46 2.36 -0.59
C TRP A 65 25.82 3.58 0.11
N GLN A 66 25.98 4.78 -0.46
CA GLN A 66 25.34 5.99 0.05
C GLN A 66 23.83 5.91 -0.14
N ALA A 67 23.37 5.51 -1.32
CA ALA A 67 21.95 5.31 -1.62
C ALA A 67 21.31 4.29 -0.65
N LEU A 68 21.98 3.15 -0.42
CA LEU A 68 21.52 2.14 0.54
C LEU A 68 21.41 2.70 1.96
N LEU A 69 22.42 3.45 2.41
CA LEU A 69 22.45 4.02 3.75
C LEU A 69 21.36 5.10 3.92
N THR A 70 21.15 5.95 2.92
CA THR A 70 20.07 6.95 2.92
C THR A 70 18.69 6.29 2.98
N ILE A 71 18.45 5.25 2.18
CA ILE A 71 17.19 4.49 2.21
C ILE A 71 16.99 3.84 3.58
N LEU A 72 18.03 3.23 4.15
CA LEU A 72 17.97 2.61 5.46
C LEU A 72 17.62 3.63 6.55
N LEU A 73 18.29 4.79 6.56
CA LEU A 73 18.01 5.86 7.51
C LEU A 73 16.58 6.40 7.37
N GLY A 74 16.11 6.61 6.14
CA GLY A 74 14.73 7.03 5.88
C GLY A 74 13.70 6.03 6.45
N ASN A 75 13.92 4.72 6.22
CA ASN A 75 13.05 3.68 6.77
C ASN A 75 13.11 3.61 8.30
N LEU A 76 14.28 3.79 8.92
CA LEU A 76 14.41 3.82 10.38
C LEU A 76 13.65 5.01 11.00
N ILE A 77 13.67 6.18 10.36
CA ILE A 77 12.91 7.35 10.83
C ILE A 77 11.41 7.07 10.75
N VAL A 78 10.94 6.51 9.63
CA VAL A 78 9.51 6.20 9.43
C VAL A 78 9.03 5.04 10.31
N LEU A 79 9.93 4.12 10.70
CA LEU A 79 9.62 2.99 11.56
C LEU A 79 9.04 3.44 12.92
N VAL A 80 9.52 4.54 13.49
CA VAL A 80 9.09 5.04 14.81
C VAL A 80 7.59 5.37 14.84
N PRO A 81 7.06 6.32 14.03
CA PRO A 81 5.62 6.61 14.02
C PRO A 81 4.79 5.41 13.55
N MET A 82 5.35 4.54 12.71
CA MET A 82 4.67 3.34 12.25
C MET A 82 4.39 2.34 13.39
N ILE A 83 5.38 2.08 14.25
CA ILE A 83 5.21 1.22 15.44
C ILE A 83 4.18 1.83 16.40
N LEU A 84 4.24 3.15 16.62
CA LEU A 84 3.29 3.84 17.50
C LEU A 84 1.84 3.68 17.01
N ASN A 85 1.61 3.79 15.70
CA ASN A 85 0.29 3.57 15.11
C ASN A 85 -0.12 2.09 15.15
N ALA A 86 0.82 1.17 14.92
CA ALA A 86 0.54 -0.27 14.94
C ALA A 86 0.08 -0.76 16.32
N HIS A 87 0.54 -0.13 17.41
CA HIS A 87 0.21 -0.52 18.78
C HIS A 87 -1.31 -0.52 19.05
N VAL A 88 -2.03 0.48 18.55
CA VAL A 88 -3.49 0.57 18.79
C VAL A 88 -4.24 -0.55 18.07
N GLY A 89 -3.86 -0.82 16.82
CA GLY A 89 -4.46 -1.91 16.04
C GLY A 89 -4.19 -3.29 16.66
N THR A 90 -2.99 -3.54 17.16
CA THR A 90 -2.66 -4.83 17.78
C THR A 90 -3.26 -4.98 19.18
N LYS A 91 -3.29 -3.92 19.97
CA LYS A 91 -3.82 -3.94 21.34
C LYS A 91 -5.34 -4.07 21.39
N TYR A 92 -6.05 -3.24 20.62
CA TYR A 92 -7.52 -3.16 20.68
C TYR A 92 -8.21 -3.88 19.52
N GLY A 93 -7.49 -4.31 18.48
CA GLY A 93 -8.08 -4.98 17.33
C GLY A 93 -9.00 -4.09 16.50
N VAL A 94 -8.89 -2.76 16.65
CA VAL A 94 -9.73 -1.78 15.96
C VAL A 94 -9.10 -1.34 14.64
N PRO A 95 -9.91 -1.11 13.60
CA PRO A 95 -9.39 -0.62 12.33
C PRO A 95 -9.10 0.90 12.40
N LEU A 96 -8.23 1.35 11.49
CA LEU A 96 -7.76 2.75 11.45
C LEU A 96 -8.89 3.80 11.44
N PRO A 97 -9.99 3.64 10.68
CA PRO A 97 -11.10 4.61 10.69
C PRO A 97 -11.73 4.79 12.08
N VAL A 98 -11.77 3.74 12.89
CA VAL A 98 -12.28 3.80 14.27
C VAL A 98 -11.29 4.53 15.17
N PHE A 99 -9.99 4.23 15.02
CA PHE A 99 -8.94 4.93 15.77
C PHE A 99 -8.93 6.44 15.49
N LEU A 100 -9.10 6.84 14.24
CA LEU A 100 -9.15 8.25 13.82
C LEU A 100 -10.30 9.04 14.47
N ARG A 101 -11.35 8.38 14.98
CA ARG A 101 -12.45 9.04 15.70
C ARG A 101 -11.98 9.71 17.00
N LEU A 102 -10.89 9.23 17.61
CA LEU A 102 -10.33 9.82 18.83
C LEU A 102 -9.71 11.20 18.57
N SER A 103 -9.11 11.41 17.39
CA SER A 103 -8.44 12.68 17.05
C SER A 103 -9.34 13.63 16.27
N PHE A 104 -10.14 13.13 15.33
CA PHE A 104 -10.93 13.95 14.40
C PHE A 104 -12.44 13.89 14.64
N GLY A 105 -12.89 13.13 15.65
CA GLY A 105 -14.29 12.86 15.88
C GLY A 105 -14.91 11.94 14.83
N VAL A 106 -16.20 11.64 14.98
CA VAL A 106 -16.92 10.68 14.12
C VAL A 106 -16.94 11.12 12.66
N ARG A 107 -17.33 12.38 12.39
CA ARG A 107 -17.42 12.90 11.02
C ARG A 107 -16.04 13.18 10.40
N GLY A 108 -15.09 13.70 11.18
CA GLY A 108 -13.75 13.99 10.68
C GLY A 108 -12.96 12.73 10.35
N SER A 109 -13.19 11.61 11.05
CA SER A 109 -12.57 10.32 10.75
C SER A 109 -12.88 9.81 9.35
N VAL A 110 -14.07 10.12 8.81
CA VAL A 110 -14.47 9.73 7.45
C VAL A 110 -13.60 10.46 6.42
N ILE A 111 -13.42 11.77 6.58
CA ILE A 111 -12.59 12.57 5.66
C ILE A 111 -11.14 12.08 5.71
N ALA A 112 -10.58 11.88 6.90
CA ALA A 112 -9.21 11.36 7.05
C ALA A 112 -9.04 9.97 6.42
N SER A 113 -10.04 9.09 6.58
CA SER A 113 -10.02 7.75 5.97
C SER A 113 -10.14 7.80 4.45
N LEU A 114 -10.97 8.71 3.90
CA LEU A 114 -11.10 8.92 2.45
C LEU A 114 -9.80 9.46 1.84
N LEU A 115 -9.14 10.43 2.49
CA LEU A 115 -7.86 10.95 2.04
C LEU A 115 -6.79 9.85 2.01
N ARG A 116 -6.76 8.98 3.04
CA ARG A 116 -5.87 7.82 3.07
C ARG A 116 -6.17 6.81 1.97
N GLY A 117 -7.46 6.63 1.64
CA GLY A 117 -7.93 5.81 0.51
C GLY A 117 -7.50 6.38 -0.84
N LEU A 118 -7.59 7.70 -1.02
CA LEU A 118 -7.14 8.37 -2.25
C LEU A 118 -5.65 8.14 -2.51
N VAL A 119 -4.82 8.25 -1.46
CA VAL A 119 -3.39 7.93 -1.56
C VAL A 119 -3.16 6.47 -1.96
N ALA A 120 -3.98 5.53 -1.43
CA ALA A 120 -3.91 4.13 -1.80
C ALA A 120 -4.27 3.91 -3.28
N CYS A 121 -5.28 4.61 -3.81
CA CYS A 121 -5.62 4.58 -5.24
C CYS A 121 -4.47 5.11 -6.10
N GLY A 122 -3.77 6.16 -5.66
CA GLY A 122 -2.57 6.66 -6.34
C GLY A 122 -1.46 5.61 -6.41
N TRP A 123 -1.18 4.93 -5.29
CA TRP A 123 -0.21 3.83 -5.27
C TRP A 123 -0.63 2.65 -6.15
N PHE A 124 -1.91 2.29 -6.15
CA PHE A 124 -2.44 1.28 -7.05
C PHE A 124 -2.24 1.65 -8.53
N GLY A 125 -2.48 2.91 -8.90
CA GLY A 125 -2.20 3.42 -10.25
C GLY A 125 -0.73 3.31 -10.65
N ILE A 126 0.20 3.66 -9.76
CA ILE A 126 1.65 3.54 -10.00
C ILE A 126 2.05 2.07 -10.21
N GLN A 127 1.56 1.16 -9.36
CA GLN A 127 1.88 -0.26 -9.49
C GLN A 127 1.28 -0.86 -10.76
N THR A 128 0.06 -0.48 -11.11
CA THR A 128 -0.60 -0.88 -12.36
C THR A 128 0.19 -0.40 -13.57
N TRP A 129 0.70 0.84 -13.52
CA TRP A 129 1.54 1.41 -14.57
C TRP A 129 2.82 0.61 -14.77
N ILE A 130 3.55 0.33 -13.69
CA ILE A 130 4.80 -0.43 -13.75
C ILE A 130 4.53 -1.87 -14.23
N GLY A 131 3.48 -2.52 -13.75
CA GLY A 131 3.07 -3.86 -14.16
C GLY A 131 2.69 -3.92 -15.65
N GLY A 132 1.90 -2.95 -16.12
CA GLY A 132 1.54 -2.82 -17.54
C GLY A 132 2.76 -2.55 -18.42
N ALA A 133 3.71 -1.73 -17.96
CA ALA A 133 4.96 -1.48 -18.66
C ALA A 133 5.81 -2.75 -18.79
N ALA A 134 5.87 -3.59 -17.75
CA ALA A 134 6.58 -4.87 -17.80
C ALA A 134 5.96 -5.82 -18.84
N ILE A 135 4.63 -5.95 -18.86
CA ILE A 135 3.92 -6.75 -19.88
C ILE A 135 4.17 -6.19 -21.28
N TYR A 136 4.15 -4.88 -21.45
CA TYR A 136 4.44 -4.24 -22.73
C TYR A 136 5.86 -4.54 -23.22
N GLN A 137 6.87 -4.51 -22.35
CA GLN A 137 8.24 -4.90 -22.74
C GLN A 137 8.32 -6.37 -23.17
N LEU A 138 7.61 -7.28 -22.50
CA LEU A 138 7.52 -8.69 -22.92
C LEU A 138 6.82 -8.83 -24.28
N LEU A 139 5.76 -8.05 -24.53
CA LEU A 139 5.07 -8.04 -25.81
C LEU A 139 6.00 -7.61 -26.96
N LEU A 140 6.83 -6.58 -26.73
CA LEU A 140 7.80 -6.11 -27.74
C LEU A 140 8.87 -7.14 -28.10
N LEU A 141 9.21 -8.05 -27.18
CA LEU A 141 10.14 -9.14 -27.47
C LEU A 141 9.52 -10.20 -28.42
N ILE A 142 8.19 -10.38 -28.35
CA ILE A 142 7.48 -11.36 -29.17
C ILE A 142 7.04 -10.75 -30.50
N VAL A 143 6.52 -9.53 -30.47
CA VAL A 143 6.05 -8.80 -31.66
C VAL A 143 6.59 -7.36 -31.63
N PRO A 144 7.80 -7.12 -32.16
CA PRO A 144 8.46 -5.81 -32.13
C PRO A 144 7.65 -4.68 -32.80
N ASP A 145 6.83 -5.01 -33.80
CA ASP A 145 6.03 -4.03 -34.56
C ASP A 145 5.02 -3.26 -33.70
N TRP A 146 4.65 -3.79 -32.54
CA TRP A 146 3.76 -3.10 -31.60
C TRP A 146 4.38 -1.84 -30.98
N ALA A 147 5.71 -1.67 -31.09
CA ALA A 147 6.38 -0.43 -30.73
C ALA A 147 5.83 0.77 -31.52
N ASN A 148 5.46 0.54 -32.80
CA ASN A 148 4.93 1.56 -33.71
C ASN A 148 3.39 1.63 -33.69
N SER A 149 2.75 1.06 -32.65
CA SER A 149 1.30 1.14 -32.52
C SER A 149 0.79 2.58 -32.43
N LEU A 150 -0.46 2.79 -32.82
CA LEU A 150 -1.08 4.11 -32.90
C LEU A 150 -0.91 4.88 -31.57
N TRP A 151 -0.46 6.13 -31.68
CA TRP A 151 -0.34 7.02 -30.54
C TRP A 151 -1.72 7.55 -30.12
N LEU A 152 -2.10 7.39 -28.85
CA LEU A 152 -3.41 7.81 -28.32
C LEU A 152 -3.48 9.31 -27.99
N GLY A 153 -2.56 10.11 -28.53
CA GLY A 153 -2.53 11.56 -28.38
C GLY A 153 -1.71 12.04 -27.19
N SER A 154 -1.24 13.29 -27.27
CA SER A 154 -0.29 13.88 -26.30
C SER A 154 -0.85 14.05 -24.88
N PHE A 155 -2.18 14.01 -24.71
CA PHE A 155 -2.81 14.09 -23.40
C PHE A 155 -2.70 12.78 -22.60
N ILE A 156 -2.89 11.65 -23.28
CA ILE A 156 -2.76 10.32 -22.66
C ILE A 156 -1.29 9.91 -22.62
N GLY A 157 -0.51 10.28 -23.64
CA GLY A 157 0.93 10.03 -23.66
C GLY A 157 1.30 8.56 -23.80
N LEU A 158 0.40 7.72 -24.33
CA LEU A 158 0.58 6.28 -24.50
C LEU A 158 0.29 5.85 -25.94
N ASN A 159 0.94 4.77 -26.37
CA ASN A 159 0.49 4.05 -27.57
C ASN A 159 -0.60 3.02 -27.22
N VAL A 160 -1.34 2.55 -28.23
CA VAL A 160 -2.43 1.57 -28.04
C VAL A 160 -1.93 0.30 -27.35
N ALA A 161 -0.72 -0.14 -27.67
CA ALA A 161 -0.12 -1.33 -27.06
C ALA A 161 0.09 -1.18 -25.55
N GLN A 162 0.65 -0.05 -25.12
CA GLN A 162 0.89 0.30 -23.71
C GLN A 162 -0.42 0.45 -22.95
N ALA A 163 -1.40 1.15 -23.53
CA ALA A 163 -2.72 1.31 -22.92
C ALA A 163 -3.43 -0.05 -22.76
N GLY A 164 -3.32 -0.92 -23.77
CA GLY A 164 -3.85 -2.29 -23.71
C GLY A 164 -3.19 -3.12 -22.61
N CYS A 165 -1.86 -3.08 -22.49
CA CYS A 165 -1.12 -3.79 -21.44
C CYS A 165 -1.44 -3.25 -20.04
N PHE A 166 -1.58 -1.92 -19.91
CA PHE A 166 -2.00 -1.27 -18.67
C PHE A 166 -3.39 -1.74 -18.24
N LEU A 167 -4.38 -1.67 -19.14
CA LEU A 167 -5.74 -2.10 -18.85
C LEU A 167 -5.80 -3.60 -18.55
N PHE A 168 -5.05 -4.42 -19.28
CA PHE A 168 -4.96 -5.85 -19.01
C PHE A 168 -4.43 -6.13 -17.60
N PHE A 169 -3.33 -5.48 -17.19
CA PHE A 169 -2.79 -5.62 -15.84
C PHE A 169 -3.78 -5.13 -14.78
N TRP A 170 -4.44 -4.00 -15.05
CA TRP A 170 -5.46 -3.43 -14.17
C TRP A 170 -6.66 -4.37 -13.97
N PHE A 171 -7.17 -5.00 -15.03
CA PHE A 171 -8.33 -5.90 -14.93
C PHE A 171 -8.05 -7.19 -14.16
N ILE A 172 -6.79 -7.63 -14.10
CA ILE A 172 -6.40 -8.86 -13.42
C ILE A 172 -6.19 -8.64 -11.91
N ASN A 173 -5.94 -7.41 -11.47
CA ASN A 173 -5.69 -7.06 -10.06
C ASN A 173 -6.93 -6.46 -9.39
#